data_AF-A0A3D4IN59-F1
#
_entry.id   AF-A0A3D4IN59-F1
#
_cell.length_a   1.000
_cell.length_b   1.000
_cell.length_c   1.000
_cell.angle_alpha   90.00
_cell.angle_beta   90.00
_cell.angle_gamma   90.00
#
_symmetry.space_group_name_H-M   'P 1'
#
loop_
_entity.id
_entity.type
_entity.pdbx_description
1 polymer ?
#
loop_
_entity_poly.entity_id
_entity_poly.type
_entity_poly.pdbx_seq_one_letter_code
_entity_poly.pdbx_strand_id
1 'polypeptide(L)'
;GWKFKYLEEVETPGELPILMNAIKSQQYRWNKGGAETARKNFKQVLFSKISLLNKTHAFFHLFNSSVFVCLLIAAVLSVPMLYIKEAHPEVEWIFDLGIIFIIGFLSITLFYWVSTKRFYGANPSKSFISLYPKFLMVSMGLSLHNGIAVLEGLFGRKTPFIRTPKFNVALKGDSWKGNDYIKLKLNAVTVMEGILCLYFLFGIVAGVYLKDVGLLFFHLMLMLGFGAVFYYSVKPAINA
;
A
#
# COMPACT_ATOMS: atom_id res chain seq x y z
N GLY A 1 18.95 23.50 18.35
CA GLY A 1 18.82 22.04 18.22
C GLY A 1 19.78 21.52 17.18
N TRP A 2 19.86 20.20 17.01
CA TRP A 2 20.71 19.54 16.01
C TRP A 2 20.29 19.87 14.57
N LYS A 3 21.26 19.90 13.65
CA LYS A 3 21.05 20.07 12.20
C LYS A 3 21.43 18.78 11.49
N PHE A 4 20.47 18.15 10.79
CA PHE A 4 20.71 16.94 10.02
C PHE A 4 21.17 17.29 8.61
N LYS A 5 22.18 16.57 8.08
CA LYS A 5 22.65 16.67 6.70
C LYS A 5 22.42 15.32 6.01
N TYR A 6 21.60 15.31 4.96
CA TYR A 6 21.39 14.13 4.12
C TYR A 6 22.45 14.13 2.99
N LEU A 7 23.20 13.04 2.86
CA LEU A 7 24.24 12.88 1.83
C LEU A 7 23.71 11.93 0.77
N GLU A 8 23.20 12.47 -0.33
CA GLU A 8 22.55 11.69 -1.41
C GLU A 8 23.51 10.69 -2.08
N GLU A 9 24.80 11.01 -2.13
CA GLU A 9 25.84 10.22 -2.81
C GLU A 9 26.37 9.05 -1.96
N VAL A 10 25.94 8.92 -0.70
CA VAL A 10 26.41 7.85 0.19
C VAL A 10 25.40 6.71 0.17
N GLU A 11 25.75 5.63 -0.52
CA GLU A 11 24.91 4.44 -0.65
C GLU A 11 25.27 3.36 0.37
N THR A 12 24.28 2.53 0.74
CA THR A 12 24.49 1.33 1.57
C THR A 12 23.70 0.16 0.98
N PRO A 13 24.37 -0.84 0.38
CA PRO A 13 23.69 -1.99 -0.22
C PRO A 13 22.83 -2.73 0.80
N GLY A 14 21.61 -3.10 0.40
CA GLY A 14 20.66 -3.81 1.26
C GLY A 14 19.95 -4.95 0.54
N GLU A 15 19.78 -6.08 1.24
CA GLU A 15 19.01 -7.22 0.73
C GLU A 15 17.50 -6.89 0.74
N LEU A 16 16.87 -6.99 -0.44
CA LEU A 16 15.43 -6.84 -0.61
C LEU A 16 14.69 -8.18 -0.42
N PRO A 17 13.47 -8.17 0.15
CA PRO A 17 12.68 -9.38 0.30
C PRO A 17 12.30 -9.98 -1.06
N ILE A 18 12.53 -11.28 -1.22
CA ILE A 18 12.24 -12.02 -2.47
C ILE A 18 10.88 -12.75 -2.45
N LEU A 19 10.27 -12.90 -1.27
CA LEU A 19 8.96 -13.55 -1.10
C LEU A 19 7.91 -12.55 -0.61
N MET A 20 6.66 -12.69 -1.08
CA MET A 20 5.54 -11.84 -0.66
C MET A 20 5.33 -11.85 0.86
N ASN A 21 5.47 -12.99 1.51
CA ASN A 21 5.34 -13.08 2.97
C ASN A 21 6.44 -12.29 3.71
N ALA A 22 7.65 -12.23 3.14
CA ALA A 22 8.73 -11.41 3.70
C ALA A 22 8.48 -9.91 3.48
N ILE A 23 7.95 -9.53 2.31
CA ILE A 23 7.47 -8.16 2.03
C ILE A 23 6.39 -7.77 3.03
N LYS A 24 5.36 -8.59 3.21
CA LYS A 24 4.27 -8.37 4.18
C LYS A 24 4.78 -8.22 5.60
N SER A 25 5.70 -9.07 6.05
CA SER A 25 6.33 -8.95 7.37
C SER A 25 7.07 -7.61 7.55
N GLN A 26 7.83 -7.19 6.53
CA GLN A 26 8.52 -5.90 6.56
C GLN A 26 7.54 -4.72 6.59
N GLN A 27 6.57 -4.72 5.69
CA GLN A 27 5.56 -3.67 5.58
C GLN A 27 4.70 -3.55 6.84
N TYR A 28 4.34 -4.68 7.46
CA TYR A 28 3.63 -4.67 8.73
C TYR A 28 4.42 -3.95 9.83
N ARG A 29 5.71 -4.28 9.98
CA ARG A 29 6.57 -3.65 11.00
C ARG A 29 6.72 -2.15 10.76
N TRP A 30 6.92 -1.74 9.51
CA TRP A 30 7.07 -0.32 9.16
C TRP A 30 5.79 0.46 9.44
N ASN A 31 4.64 -0.04 8.99
CA ASN A 31 3.37 0.65 9.14
C ASN A 31 2.88 0.67 10.59
N LYS A 32 3.04 -0.44 11.33
CA LYS A 32 2.71 -0.48 12.74
C LYS A 32 3.61 0.42 13.57
N GLY A 33 4.93 0.39 13.35
CA GLY A 33 5.88 1.25 14.06
C GLY A 33 5.65 2.74 13.78
N GLY A 34 5.31 3.10 12.54
CA GLY A 34 4.88 4.45 12.18
C GLY A 34 3.64 4.89 12.95
N ALA A 35 2.61 4.04 12.97
CA ALA A 35 1.37 4.29 13.72
C ALA A 35 1.58 4.40 15.24
N GLU A 36 2.42 3.55 15.84
CA GLU A 36 2.79 3.65 17.26
C GLU A 36 3.55 4.94 17.55
N THR A 37 4.43 5.37 16.63
CA THR A 37 5.16 6.64 16.72
C THR A 37 4.21 7.83 16.63
N ALA A 38 3.21 7.78 15.74
CA ALA A 38 2.15 8.77 15.64
C ALA A 38 1.37 8.86 16.95
N ARG A 39 0.89 7.73 17.46
CA ARG A 39 0.17 7.63 18.73
C ARG A 39 0.97 8.21 19.90
N LYS A 40 2.27 7.93 19.97
CA LYS A 40 3.15 8.40 21.05
C LYS A 40 3.40 9.91 20.99
N ASN A 41 3.70 10.45 19.81
CA ASN A 41 4.25 11.80 19.68
C ASN A 41 3.22 12.86 19.26
N PHE A 42 2.11 12.47 18.63
CA PHE A 42 1.18 13.43 18.02
C PHE A 42 0.63 14.46 19.01
N LYS A 43 0.19 14.03 20.20
CA LYS A 43 -0.31 14.95 21.23
C LYS A 43 0.74 16.00 21.62
N GLN A 44 2.00 15.58 21.79
CA GLN A 44 3.08 16.51 22.14
C GLN A 44 3.34 17.53 21.02
N VAL A 45 3.31 17.09 19.76
CA VAL A 45 3.45 17.98 18.60
C VAL A 45 2.28 18.98 18.54
N LEU A 46 1.05 18.51 18.73
CA LEU A 46 -0.15 19.33 18.67
C LEU A 46 -0.11 20.49 19.70
N PHE A 47 0.30 20.19 20.93
CA PHE A 47 0.38 21.16 22.03
C PHE A 47 1.73 21.91 22.11
N SER A 48 2.68 21.63 21.22
CA SER A 48 3.96 22.34 21.20
C SER A 48 3.82 23.79 20.70
N LYS A 49 4.84 24.62 20.98
CA LYS A 49 4.93 26.03 20.55
C LYS A 49 5.47 26.22 19.11
N ILE A 50 5.59 25.15 18.33
CA ILE A 50 6.09 25.26 16.93
C ILE A 50 5.03 25.89 16.02
N SER A 51 5.47 26.41 14.86
CA SER A 51 4.56 27.03 13.88
C SER A 51 3.52 26.05 13.35
N LEU A 52 2.36 26.58 12.94
CA LEU A 52 1.28 25.77 12.37
C LEU A 52 1.75 24.96 11.14
N LEU A 53 2.56 25.56 10.27
CA LEU A 53 3.13 24.89 9.12
C LEU A 53 3.95 23.65 9.53
N ASN A 54 4.79 23.78 10.55
CA ASN A 54 5.58 22.66 11.06
C ASN A 54 4.70 21.59 11.72
N LYS A 55 3.61 21.98 12.39
CA LYS A 55 2.62 21.02 12.91
C LYS A 55 1.94 20.25 11.78
N THR A 56 1.59 20.91 10.68
CA THR A 56 0.99 20.27 9.50
C THR A 56 1.94 19.25 8.87
N HIS A 57 3.21 19.62 8.63
CA HIS A 57 4.20 18.68 8.13
C HIS A 57 4.39 17.50 9.09
N ALA A 58 4.53 17.76 10.39
CA ALA A 58 4.67 16.72 11.39
C ALA A 58 3.45 15.79 11.44
N PHE A 59 2.23 16.31 11.29
CA PHE A 59 1.01 15.52 11.22
C PHE A 59 1.06 14.54 10.03
N PHE A 60 1.30 15.04 8.82
CA PHE A 60 1.36 14.17 7.64
C PHE A 60 2.50 13.16 7.71
N HIS A 61 3.66 13.53 8.25
CA HIS A 61 4.76 12.59 8.46
C HIS A 61 4.42 11.50 9.49
N LEU A 62 3.83 11.87 10.62
CA LEU A 62 3.45 10.90 11.67
C LEU A 62 2.35 9.95 11.17
N PHE A 63 1.32 10.48 10.50
CA PHE A 63 0.17 9.69 10.07
C PHE A 63 0.29 9.09 8.67
N ASN A 64 1.45 9.18 8.01
CA ASN A 64 1.64 8.74 6.62
C ASN A 64 1.12 7.32 6.36
N SER A 65 1.41 6.36 7.25
CA SER A 65 0.94 4.98 7.10
C SER A 65 -0.59 4.82 7.09
N SER A 66 -1.34 5.79 7.63
CA SER A 66 -2.81 5.77 7.62
C SER A 66 -3.41 5.80 6.22
N VAL A 67 -2.61 6.14 5.20
CA VAL A 67 -2.99 6.03 3.79
C VAL A 67 -3.54 4.64 3.44
N PHE A 68 -3.02 3.55 4.02
CA PHE A 68 -3.51 2.20 3.75
C PHE A 68 -4.90 1.94 4.33
N VAL A 69 -5.22 2.55 5.47
CA VAL A 69 -6.57 2.47 6.07
C VAL A 69 -7.57 3.24 5.21
N CYS A 70 -7.23 4.48 4.83
CA CYS A 70 -8.07 5.31 3.96
C CYS A 70 -8.29 4.64 2.60
N LEU A 71 -7.24 4.07 2.01
CA LEU A 71 -7.30 3.36 0.74
C LEU A 71 -8.19 2.11 0.83
N LEU A 72 -8.06 1.32 1.89
CA LEU A 72 -8.90 0.13 2.08
C LEU A 72 -10.38 0.51 2.24
N ILE A 73 -10.69 1.54 3.02
CA ILE A 73 -12.06 2.04 3.21
C ILE A 73 -12.62 2.53 1.87
N ALA A 74 -11.88 3.38 1.16
CA ALA A 74 -12.29 3.88 -0.15
C ALA A 74 -12.49 2.73 -1.15
N ALA A 75 -11.59 1.74 -1.17
CA ALA A 75 -11.71 0.57 -2.01
C ALA A 75 -12.98 -0.22 -1.70
N VAL A 76 -13.21 -0.60 -0.44
CA VAL A 76 -14.39 -1.38 -0.07
C VAL A 76 -15.69 -0.63 -0.36
N LEU A 77 -15.75 0.67 -0.04
CA LEU A 77 -16.94 1.50 -0.27
C LEU A 77 -17.18 1.81 -1.75
N SER A 78 -16.16 1.71 -2.61
CA SER A 78 -16.29 2.03 -4.04
C SER A 78 -17.27 1.13 -4.81
N VAL A 79 -17.56 -0.08 -4.33
CA VAL A 79 -18.52 -1.00 -4.95
C VAL A 79 -19.98 -0.68 -4.58
N PRO A 80 -20.38 -0.58 -3.29
CA PRO A 80 -21.75 -0.17 -2.95
C PRO A 80 -22.07 1.23 -3.45
N MET A 81 -21.06 2.09 -3.60
CA MET A 81 -21.20 3.41 -4.22
C MET A 81 -21.82 3.34 -5.63
N LEU A 82 -21.49 2.33 -6.44
CA LEU A 82 -22.07 2.17 -7.79
C LEU A 82 -23.60 2.00 -7.71
N TYR A 83 -24.08 1.20 -6.76
CA TYR A 83 -25.51 0.95 -6.57
C TYR A 83 -26.23 2.14 -5.95
N ILE A 84 -25.58 2.84 -5.00
CA ILE A 84 -26.16 4.05 -4.38
C ILE A 84 -26.32 5.14 -5.43
N LYS A 85 -25.29 5.35 -6.28
CA LYS A 85 -25.34 6.34 -7.35
C LYS A 85 -26.46 6.05 -8.35
N GLU A 86 -26.63 4.80 -8.76
CA GLU A 86 -27.73 4.39 -9.64
C GLU A 86 -29.11 4.57 -8.97
N ALA A 87 -29.24 4.17 -7.70
CA ALA A 87 -30.51 4.22 -6.99
C ALA A 87 -30.94 5.64 -6.59
N HIS A 88 -29.98 6.56 -6.45
CA HIS A 88 -30.18 7.93 -6.00
C HIS A 88 -29.50 8.96 -6.91
N PRO A 89 -30.03 9.21 -8.12
CA PRO A 89 -29.46 10.20 -9.04
C PRO A 89 -29.37 11.63 -8.45
N GLU A 90 -30.21 11.96 -7.48
CA GLU A 90 -30.23 13.26 -6.79
C GLU A 90 -28.95 13.57 -6.01
N VAL A 91 -28.16 12.55 -5.64
CA VAL A 91 -26.87 12.72 -4.96
C VAL A 91 -25.67 12.52 -5.87
N GLU A 92 -25.87 12.41 -7.19
CA GLU A 92 -24.78 12.17 -8.16
C GLU A 92 -23.65 13.20 -8.04
N TRP A 93 -24.00 14.47 -7.84
CA TRP A 93 -23.05 15.57 -7.68
C TRP A 93 -22.04 15.36 -6.53
N ILE A 94 -22.40 14.59 -5.49
CA ILE A 94 -21.49 14.26 -4.39
C ILE A 94 -20.36 13.35 -4.89
N PHE A 95 -20.67 12.43 -5.81
CA PHE A 95 -19.68 11.53 -6.39
C PHE A 95 -18.80 12.24 -7.41
N ASP A 96 -19.32 13.26 -8.11
CA ASP A 96 -18.54 14.11 -9.02
C ASP A 96 -17.43 14.88 -8.30
N LEU A 97 -17.63 15.25 -7.03
CA LEU A 97 -16.58 15.84 -6.20
C LEU A 97 -15.34 14.94 -6.07
N GLY A 98 -15.50 13.63 -6.29
CA GLY A 98 -14.40 12.67 -6.31
C GLY A 98 -13.31 13.00 -7.34
N ILE A 99 -13.61 13.81 -8.35
CA ILE A 99 -12.61 14.27 -9.33
C ILE A 99 -11.44 15.02 -8.69
N ILE A 100 -11.64 15.65 -7.51
CA ILE A 100 -10.57 16.33 -6.79
C ILE A 100 -9.43 15.38 -6.38
N PHE A 101 -9.73 14.09 -6.19
CA PHE A 101 -8.72 13.10 -5.83
C PHE A 101 -7.73 12.82 -6.98
N ILE A 102 -8.06 13.19 -8.22
CA ILE A 102 -7.13 13.13 -9.35
C ILE A 102 -5.91 14.00 -9.09
N ILE A 103 -6.04 15.13 -8.38
CA ILE A 103 -4.91 16.00 -8.04
C ILE A 103 -3.88 15.23 -7.19
N GLY A 104 -4.35 14.46 -6.19
CA GLY A 104 -3.49 13.61 -5.37
C GLY A 104 -2.83 12.51 -6.20
N PHE A 105 -3.58 11.87 -7.10
CA PHE A 105 -3.05 10.86 -8.02
C PHE A 105 -1.97 11.43 -8.97
N LEU A 106 -2.18 12.62 -9.53
CA LEU A 106 -1.20 13.29 -10.39
C LEU A 106 0.05 13.71 -9.60
N SER A 107 -0.11 14.14 -8.34
CA SER A 107 1.01 14.48 -7.47
C SER A 107 1.94 13.29 -7.21
N ILE A 108 1.39 12.13 -6.82
CA ILE A 108 2.21 10.91 -6.61
C ILE A 108 2.80 10.41 -7.93
N THR A 109 2.06 10.51 -9.03
CA THR A 109 2.55 10.17 -10.37
C THR A 109 3.76 11.02 -10.75
N LEU A 110 3.68 12.35 -10.55
CA LEU A 110 4.77 13.26 -10.83
C LEU A 110 5.99 12.99 -9.93
N PHE A 111 5.77 12.71 -8.65
CA PHE A 111 6.84 12.36 -7.71
C PHE A 111 7.62 11.12 -8.20
N TYR A 112 6.92 10.03 -8.52
CA TYR A 112 7.57 8.81 -9.00
C TYR A 112 8.15 8.97 -10.40
N TRP A 113 7.60 9.85 -11.24
CA TRP A 113 8.16 10.18 -12.54
C TRP A 113 9.52 10.87 -12.40
N VAL A 114 9.61 11.89 -11.54
CA VAL A 114 10.87 12.60 -11.25
C VAL A 114 11.90 11.65 -10.67
N SER A 115 11.50 10.80 -9.71
CA SER A 115 12.36 9.76 -9.15
C SER A 115 12.87 8.79 -10.24
N THR A 116 11.98 8.29 -11.10
CA THR A 116 12.34 7.35 -12.16
C THR A 116 13.30 7.98 -13.15
N LYS A 117 13.08 9.24 -13.56
CA LYS A 117 14.01 9.98 -14.42
C LYS A 117 15.41 10.10 -13.83
N ARG A 118 15.51 10.26 -12.51
CA ARG A 118 16.79 10.43 -11.83
C ARG A 118 17.57 9.12 -11.69
N PHE A 119 16.89 8.01 -11.43
CA PHE A 119 17.54 6.72 -11.10
C PHE A 119 17.54 5.70 -12.25
N TYR A 120 16.61 5.78 -13.20
CA TYR A 120 16.54 4.87 -14.34
C TYR A 120 17.03 5.58 -15.60
N GLY A 121 18.33 5.40 -15.91
CA GLY A 121 19.07 6.08 -16.99
C GLY A 121 18.47 5.98 -18.40
N ALA A 122 18.99 5.13 -19.28
CA ALA A 122 18.81 5.23 -20.74
C ALA A 122 17.35 5.25 -21.26
N ASN A 123 16.37 4.76 -20.49
CA ASN A 123 14.95 4.73 -20.89
C ASN A 123 14.00 4.91 -19.69
N PRO A 124 13.88 6.12 -19.13
CA PRO A 124 13.09 6.36 -17.93
C PRO A 124 11.60 6.17 -18.17
N SER A 125 11.08 6.56 -19.35
CA SER A 125 9.67 6.39 -19.74
C SER A 125 9.25 4.92 -19.75
N LYS A 126 10.05 4.04 -20.37
CA LYS A 126 9.78 2.60 -20.42
C LYS A 126 9.80 1.99 -19.02
N SER A 127 10.76 2.40 -18.19
CA SER A 127 10.86 1.95 -16.80
C SER A 127 9.66 2.40 -15.97
N PHE A 128 9.25 3.66 -16.11
CA PHE A 128 8.09 4.22 -15.43
C PHE A 128 6.79 3.50 -15.81
N ILE A 129 6.50 3.38 -17.11
CA ILE A 129 5.29 2.72 -17.61
C ILE A 129 5.24 1.25 -17.19
N SER A 130 6.39 0.57 -17.07
CA SER A 130 6.42 -0.79 -16.55
C SER A 130 6.21 -0.82 -15.03
N LEU A 131 7.00 -0.07 -14.26
CA LEU A 131 7.12 -0.24 -12.81
C LEU A 131 5.98 0.46 -12.05
N TYR A 132 5.57 1.65 -12.48
CA TYR A 132 4.63 2.47 -11.73
C TYR A 132 3.24 1.82 -11.59
N PRO A 133 2.61 1.27 -12.65
CA PRO A 133 1.34 0.56 -12.50
C PRO A 133 1.46 -0.67 -11.59
N LYS A 134 2.55 -1.46 -11.73
CA LYS A 134 2.82 -2.61 -10.85
C LYS A 134 2.97 -2.18 -9.40
N PHE A 135 3.69 -1.09 -9.15
CA PHE A 135 3.86 -0.52 -7.82
C PHE A 135 2.51 -0.12 -7.20
N LEU A 136 1.66 0.58 -7.95
CA LEU A 136 0.33 0.97 -7.47
C LEU A 136 -0.54 -0.25 -7.16
N MET A 137 -0.62 -1.22 -8.08
CA MET A 137 -1.42 -2.44 -7.87
C MET A 137 -0.95 -3.21 -6.62
N VAL A 138 0.36 -3.42 -6.45
CA VAL A 138 0.88 -4.12 -5.26
C VAL A 138 0.64 -3.31 -3.99
N SER A 139 0.82 -1.98 -4.03
CA SER A 139 0.54 -1.11 -2.88
C SER A 139 -0.94 -1.15 -2.47
N MET A 140 -1.85 -1.17 -3.45
CA MET A 140 -3.28 -1.32 -3.23
C MET A 140 -3.63 -2.71 -2.68
N GLY A 141 -3.05 -3.78 -3.22
CA GLY A 141 -3.25 -5.14 -2.73
C GLY A 141 -2.75 -5.36 -1.29
N LEU A 142 -1.73 -4.61 -0.86
CA LEU A 142 -1.22 -4.63 0.52
C LEU A 142 -2.07 -3.79 1.49
N SER A 143 -3.08 -3.06 1.02
CA SER A 143 -3.86 -2.13 1.86
C SER A 143 -4.58 -2.82 3.01
N LEU A 144 -5.09 -4.05 2.84
CA LEU A 144 -5.71 -4.81 3.93
C LEU A 144 -4.68 -5.12 5.03
N HIS A 145 -3.59 -5.78 4.65
CA HIS A 145 -2.54 -6.21 5.57
C HIS A 145 -1.87 -5.03 6.29
N ASN A 146 -1.56 -3.97 5.56
CA ASN A 146 -0.96 -2.76 6.12
C ASN A 146 -1.97 -1.94 6.93
N GLY A 147 -3.23 -1.87 6.50
CA GLY A 147 -4.30 -1.19 7.23
C GLY A 147 -4.53 -1.82 8.61
N ILE A 148 -4.51 -3.15 8.70
CA ILE A 148 -4.56 -3.86 10.00
C ILE A 148 -3.37 -3.46 10.88
N ALA A 149 -2.15 -3.47 10.33
CA ALA A 149 -0.94 -3.09 11.07
C ALA A 149 -1.03 -1.66 11.65
N VAL A 150 -1.55 -0.72 10.86
CA VAL A 150 -1.76 0.67 11.27
C VAL A 150 -2.81 0.77 12.36
N LEU A 151 -3.99 0.17 12.16
CA LEU A 151 -5.07 0.21 13.16
C LEU A 151 -4.61 -0.36 14.49
N GLU A 152 -3.90 -1.48 14.47
CA GLU A 152 -3.33 -2.05 15.68
C GLU A 152 -2.31 -1.11 16.37
N GLY A 153 -1.44 -0.45 15.60
CA GLY A 153 -0.49 0.51 16.13
C GLY A 153 -1.17 1.75 16.73
N LEU A 154 -2.20 2.29 16.07
CA LEU A 154 -3.00 3.41 16.56
C LEU A 154 -3.80 3.05 17.81
N PHE A 155 -4.36 1.84 17.88
CA PHE A 155 -5.04 1.32 19.07
C PHE A 155 -4.07 0.85 20.17
N GLY A 156 -2.77 0.81 19.90
CA GLY A 156 -1.75 0.40 20.88
C GLY A 156 -1.75 -1.09 21.19
N ARG A 157 -2.27 -1.94 20.29
CA ARG A 157 -2.29 -3.40 20.44
C ARG A 157 -0.87 -3.96 20.36
N LYS A 158 -0.44 -4.63 21.43
CA LYS A 158 0.86 -5.30 21.49
C LYS A 158 0.82 -6.61 20.69
N THR A 159 1.73 -6.75 19.74
CA THR A 159 1.92 -8.00 18.96
C THR A 159 3.39 -8.39 18.94
N PRO A 160 3.71 -9.67 18.69
CA PRO A 160 5.09 -10.12 18.56
C PRO A 160 5.85 -9.40 17.44
N PHE A 161 7.14 -9.14 17.68
CA PHE A 161 8.02 -8.60 16.64
C PHE A 161 8.52 -9.74 15.73
N ILE A 162 7.77 -10.00 14.66
CA ILE A 162 8.15 -11.00 13.66
C ILE A 162 9.19 -10.39 12.73
N ARG A 163 10.44 -10.89 12.79
CA ARG A 163 11.53 -10.40 11.93
C ARG A 163 11.25 -10.73 10.47
N THR A 164 11.67 -9.84 9.59
CA THR A 164 11.65 -10.10 8.14
C THR A 164 12.68 -11.17 7.81
N PRO A 165 12.26 -12.28 7.18
CA PRO A 165 13.17 -13.30 6.68
C PRO A 165 14.28 -12.70 5.80
N LYS A 166 15.51 -13.14 6.05
CA LYS A 166 16.68 -12.87 5.20
C LYS A 166 17.07 -14.18 4.56
N PHE A 167 17.10 -14.22 3.23
CA PHE A 167 17.34 -15.43 2.46
C PHE A 167 18.80 -15.54 2.03
N ASN A 168 19.58 -14.45 2.15
CA ASN A 168 20.99 -14.40 1.74
C ASN A 168 21.21 -14.88 0.30
N VAL A 169 20.22 -14.61 -0.57
CA VAL A 169 20.26 -14.88 -2.00
C VAL A 169 21.05 -13.75 -2.63
N ALA A 170 22.31 -14.01 -2.95
CA ALA A 170 23.24 -13.01 -3.49
C ALA A 170 23.33 -13.10 -5.02
N LEU A 171 23.12 -14.28 -5.59
CA LEU A 171 23.28 -14.55 -7.02
C LEU A 171 21.97 -15.02 -7.68
N LYS A 172 21.86 -14.72 -8.98
CA LYS A 172 20.73 -15.15 -9.82
C LYS A 172 20.84 -16.66 -10.05
N GLY A 173 20.20 -17.45 -9.18
CA GLY A 173 20.25 -18.91 -9.21
C GLY A 173 20.27 -19.57 -7.82
N ASP A 174 20.54 -18.79 -6.76
CA ASP A 174 20.54 -19.33 -5.39
C ASP A 174 19.15 -19.87 -5.02
N SER A 175 19.13 -21.10 -4.52
CA SER A 175 17.89 -21.75 -4.12
C SER A 175 17.37 -21.14 -2.82
N TRP A 176 16.14 -20.61 -2.87
CA TRP A 176 15.40 -20.22 -1.67
C TRP A 176 14.75 -21.44 -0.99
N LYS A 177 14.60 -22.58 -1.68
CA LYS A 177 13.86 -23.77 -1.21
C LYS A 177 14.52 -24.41 0.02
N GLY A 178 13.68 -24.97 0.91
CA GLY A 178 14.14 -25.64 2.15
C GLY A 178 14.45 -24.70 3.32
N ASN A 179 14.33 -23.38 3.15
CA ASN A 179 14.50 -22.43 4.23
C ASN A 179 13.33 -22.51 5.24
N ASP A 180 13.63 -22.51 6.55
CA ASP A 180 12.64 -22.54 7.62
C ASP A 180 11.59 -21.42 7.53
N TYR A 181 11.92 -20.29 6.91
CA TYR A 181 11.00 -19.17 6.67
C TYR A 181 9.86 -19.49 5.67
N ILE A 182 9.92 -20.61 4.97
CA ILE A 182 8.93 -21.01 3.95
C ILE A 182 7.78 -21.83 4.56
N LYS A 183 7.89 -22.25 5.83
CA LYS A 183 6.85 -23.02 6.52
C LYS A 183 5.53 -22.25 6.51
N LEU A 184 4.58 -22.76 5.73
CA LEU A 184 3.34 -22.06 5.46
C LEU A 184 2.39 -22.15 6.64
N LYS A 185 1.76 -21.02 6.97
CA LYS A 185 0.43 -20.99 7.58
C LYS A 185 -0.42 -20.05 6.76
N LEU A 186 -1.36 -20.60 5.99
CA LEU A 186 -2.44 -19.80 5.40
C LEU A 186 -3.11 -19.06 6.56
N ASN A 187 -2.89 -17.75 6.62
CA ASN A 187 -3.49 -16.92 7.64
C ASN A 187 -4.80 -16.32 7.12
N ALA A 188 -5.70 -15.97 8.03
CA ALA A 188 -7.00 -15.41 7.69
C ALA A 188 -6.88 -14.16 6.79
N VAL A 189 -5.85 -13.35 6.98
CA VAL A 189 -5.58 -12.15 6.16
C VAL A 189 -5.35 -12.53 4.68
N THR A 190 -4.57 -13.58 4.41
CA THR A 190 -4.34 -14.05 3.03
C THR A 190 -5.64 -14.53 2.39
N VAL A 191 -6.49 -15.26 3.12
CA VAL A 191 -7.81 -15.66 2.60
C VAL A 191 -8.68 -14.43 2.29
N MET A 192 -8.67 -13.44 3.18
CA MET A 192 -9.41 -12.18 2.98
C MET A 192 -8.91 -11.38 1.78
N GLU A 193 -7.62 -11.40 1.46
CA GLU A 193 -7.09 -10.80 0.21
C GLU A 193 -7.67 -11.50 -1.02
N GLY A 194 -7.80 -12.82 -0.99
CA GLY A 194 -8.47 -13.59 -2.05
C GLY A 194 -9.96 -13.23 -2.19
N ILE A 195 -10.66 -13.07 -1.07
CA ILE A 195 -12.06 -12.62 -1.06
C ILE A 195 -12.18 -11.20 -1.64
N LEU A 196 -11.28 -10.28 -1.26
CA LEU A 196 -11.27 -8.92 -1.81
C LEU A 196 -10.99 -8.91 -3.31
N CYS A 197 -10.13 -9.80 -3.82
CA CYS A 197 -9.95 -9.97 -5.27
C CYS A 197 -11.28 -10.29 -5.97
N LEU A 198 -12.05 -11.25 -5.45
CA LEU A 198 -13.37 -11.60 -5.97
C LEU A 198 -14.39 -10.47 -5.80
N TYR A 199 -14.33 -9.74 -4.69
CA TYR A 199 -15.17 -8.57 -4.45
C TYR A 199 -14.94 -7.46 -5.48
N PHE A 200 -13.70 -7.19 -5.87
CA PHE A 200 -13.42 -6.20 -6.92
C PHE A 200 -13.70 -6.72 -8.33
N LEU A 201 -13.61 -8.03 -8.56
CA LEU A 201 -14.16 -8.64 -9.78
C LEU A 201 -15.68 -8.41 -9.87
N PHE A 202 -16.41 -8.59 -8.76
CA PHE A 202 -17.82 -8.23 -8.69
C PHE A 202 -18.05 -6.74 -8.97
N GLY A 203 -17.23 -5.84 -8.40
CA GLY A 203 -17.29 -4.40 -8.71
C GLY A 203 -17.12 -4.07 -10.20
N ILE A 204 -16.20 -4.75 -10.89
CA ILE A 204 -16.01 -4.62 -12.35
C ILE A 204 -17.29 -5.03 -13.10
N VAL A 205 -17.86 -6.20 -12.75
CA VAL A 205 -19.08 -6.70 -13.39
C VAL A 205 -20.26 -5.76 -13.11
N ALA A 206 -20.38 -5.27 -11.87
CA ALA A 206 -21.41 -4.31 -11.47
C ALA A 206 -21.30 -3.00 -12.25
N GLY A 207 -20.10 -2.43 -12.40
CA GLY A 207 -19.90 -1.20 -13.18
C GLY A 207 -20.30 -1.36 -14.65
N VAL A 208 -19.96 -2.49 -15.27
CA VAL A 208 -20.39 -2.80 -16.65
C VAL A 208 -21.92 -2.98 -16.73
N TYR A 209 -22.51 -3.70 -15.77
CA TYR A 209 -23.96 -3.95 -15.73
C TYR A 209 -24.77 -2.65 -15.55
N LEU A 210 -24.32 -1.78 -14.64
CA LEU A 210 -24.93 -0.49 -14.34
C LEU A 210 -24.57 0.61 -15.36
N LYS A 211 -23.71 0.31 -16.35
CA LYS A 211 -23.16 1.27 -17.32
C LYS A 211 -22.39 2.44 -16.67
N ASP A 212 -21.90 2.26 -15.44
CA ASP A 212 -20.99 3.20 -14.78
C ASP A 212 -19.54 2.67 -14.86
N VAL A 213 -18.78 3.25 -15.79
CA VAL A 213 -17.37 2.89 -16.02
C VAL A 213 -16.39 3.78 -15.26
N GLY A 214 -16.87 4.73 -14.45
CA GLY A 214 -16.03 5.75 -13.79
C GLY A 214 -14.96 5.15 -12.88
N LEU A 215 -15.27 4.03 -12.23
CA LEU A 215 -14.35 3.32 -11.33
C LEU A 215 -13.74 2.05 -11.92
N LEU A 216 -14.02 1.72 -13.18
CA LEU A 216 -13.62 0.44 -13.78
C LEU A 216 -12.10 0.22 -13.70
N PHE A 217 -11.32 1.26 -14.01
CA PHE A 217 -9.86 1.21 -13.92
C PHE A 217 -9.38 1.01 -12.48
N PHE A 218 -10.01 1.69 -11.52
CA PHE A 218 -9.69 1.56 -10.10
C PHE A 218 -9.99 0.14 -9.57
N HIS A 219 -11.15 -0.43 -9.90
CA HIS A 219 -11.51 -1.80 -9.54
C HIS A 219 -10.62 -2.84 -10.20
N LEU A 220 -10.20 -2.62 -11.46
CA LEU A 220 -9.23 -3.48 -12.14
C LEU A 220 -7.88 -3.50 -11.41
N MET A 221 -7.36 -2.34 -11.03
CA MET A 221 -6.11 -2.25 -10.26
C MET A 221 -6.22 -2.93 -8.89
N LEU A 222 -7.36 -2.78 -8.21
CA LEU A 222 -7.62 -3.44 -6.93
C LEU A 222 -7.70 -4.97 -7.09
N MET A 223 -8.47 -5.45 -8.07
CA MET A 223 -8.61 -6.87 -8.37
C MET A 223 -7.25 -7.51 -8.69
N LEU A 224 -6.47 -6.90 -9.59
CA LEU A 224 -5.14 -7.38 -9.94
C LEU A 224 -4.16 -7.27 -8.76
N GLY A 225 -4.25 -6.20 -7.97
CA GLY A 225 -3.42 -5.97 -6.79
C GLY A 225 -3.63 -7.03 -5.70
N PHE A 226 -4.88 -7.19 -5.25
CA PHE A 226 -5.24 -8.22 -4.26
C PHE A 226 -4.99 -9.63 -4.79
N GLY A 227 -5.31 -9.89 -6.06
CA GLY A 227 -5.01 -11.16 -6.72
C GLY A 227 -3.51 -11.49 -6.77
N ALA A 228 -2.67 -10.51 -7.09
CA ALA A 228 -1.22 -10.68 -7.07
C ALA A 228 -0.68 -10.94 -5.66
N VAL A 229 -1.12 -10.16 -4.67
CA VAL A 229 -0.71 -10.33 -3.27
C VAL A 229 -1.12 -11.71 -2.74
N PHE A 230 -2.35 -12.15 -3.02
CA PHE A 230 -2.82 -13.49 -2.69
C PHE A 230 -1.98 -14.57 -3.38
N TYR A 231 -1.87 -14.51 -4.71
CA TYR A 231 -1.17 -15.51 -5.51
C TYR A 231 0.30 -15.66 -5.09
N TYR A 232 1.04 -14.56 -4.93
CA TYR A 232 2.44 -14.61 -4.52
C TYR A 232 2.64 -14.96 -3.04
N SER A 233 1.60 -14.89 -2.21
CA SER A 233 1.66 -15.39 -0.82
C SER A 233 1.52 -16.91 -0.76
N VAL A 234 0.75 -17.50 -1.67
CA VAL A 234 0.46 -18.95 -1.70
C VAL A 234 1.41 -19.72 -2.63
N LYS A 235 1.81 -19.14 -3.77
CA LYS A 235 2.64 -19.81 -4.78
C LYS A 235 3.95 -20.40 -4.21
N PRO A 236 4.72 -19.71 -3.35
CA PRO A 236 5.93 -20.29 -2.79
C PRO A 236 5.64 -21.53 -1.95
N ALA A 237 4.47 -21.63 -1.31
CA ALA A 237 4.06 -22.78 -0.52
C ALA A 237 3.87 -24.05 -1.34
N ILE A 238 3.24 -23.90 -2.50
CA ILE A 238 2.88 -25.01 -3.38
C ILE A 238 4.13 -25.56 -4.07
N ASN A 239 5.13 -24.71 -4.29
CA ASN A 239 6.36 -25.05 -5.01
C ASN A 239 7.59 -25.28 -4.09
N ALA A 240 7.39 -25.23 -2.76
CA ALA A 240 8.41 -25.40 -1.74
C ALA A 240 8.89 -26.84 -1.63
#